data_AF-A0A1V9ZZS6-F1
#
_entry.id   AF-A0A1V9ZZS6-F1
#
_cell.length_a   1.000
_cell.length_b   1.000
_cell.length_c   1.000
_cell.angle_alpha   90.00
_cell.angle_beta   90.00
_cell.angle_gamma   90.00
#
_symmetry.space_group_name_H-M   'P 1'
#
loop_
_entity.id
_entity.type
_entity.pdbx_description
1 polymer ?
#
loop_
_entity_poly.entity_id
_entity_poly.type
_entity_poly.pdbx_seq_one_letter_code
_entity_poly.pdbx_strand_id
1 'polypeptide(L)'
;MLESRRRIWTWSRRIVRNTMENLREKMFVDEKKENVVEKKLERTERLQDMLWKPALEFQSSAIEREKRSLSHTLQVAERLTIGTVVSVLQPAPLIVLGSCCSIVLAIGGIEGAYLLKPEYYAQMGLPDNYSMTFIVEYAYENFASSCIWDTRPPNLVARALDLNPDEILHVFTDTPEDAQLMLTILGLRTKRALVAGFMLVAQWLSIMSSAMKVSRVYKENVLTGKEPPLHGIQERILRLTGTASDASEVSMARYGAHILPVFKDPEKMGYLIDVWSMRGKVPVVWHVPSGKYGFRHSWTGLRIDRRYMLRTTTGKLILTMEADLTLSEEGFHLMTNLQHDLSIEEASQGFRLIERAASARIERPFRTLRVMLGDTDQVDNQVKLRTRLDAKQECDVFIDAKAIVMLAILKWASRFPESTTIVIDSTPEHYAYFSHLLASKGLKTITQQEAAITKDTDKWPHLVYLSTTAATINALQTLLQSGQADPSKCCVLLNNAYGLEHLREISSYEDERIGSICAAELHDDYYRQVRIWTRMGYSAKSIQTELDVRFAEVLKLKSSTPPLKQSITT
;
A
#
# COMPACT_ATOMS: atom_id res chain seq x y z
N MET A 1 -41.29 64.64 -7.37
CA MET A 1 -40.81 63.61 -6.42
C MET A 1 -41.83 62.49 -6.12
N LEU A 2 -43.14 62.65 -6.34
CA LEU A 2 -44.13 61.58 -6.12
C LEU A 2 -44.20 60.53 -7.26
N GLU A 3 -43.78 60.87 -8.48
CA GLU A 3 -43.78 59.93 -9.61
C GLU A 3 -42.59 58.96 -9.64
N SER A 4 -41.43 59.33 -9.05
CA SER A 4 -40.29 58.41 -9.01
C SER A 4 -40.47 57.30 -7.96
N ARG A 5 -41.22 57.56 -6.88
CA ARG A 5 -41.57 56.55 -5.87
C ARG A 5 -42.55 55.50 -6.38
N ARG A 6 -43.49 55.85 -7.28
CA ARG A 6 -44.40 54.87 -7.88
C ARG A 6 -43.69 53.92 -8.84
N ARG A 7 -42.72 54.40 -9.63
CA ARG A 7 -41.95 53.54 -10.57
C ARG A 7 -41.06 52.52 -9.85
N ILE A 8 -40.43 52.91 -8.74
CA ILE A 8 -39.58 52.01 -7.94
C ILE A 8 -40.41 50.91 -7.26
N TRP A 9 -41.65 51.23 -6.86
CA TRP A 9 -42.54 50.26 -6.19
C TRP A 9 -43.19 49.26 -7.17
N THR A 10 -43.48 49.68 -8.41
CA THR A 10 -43.96 48.76 -9.45
C THR A 10 -42.86 47.84 -9.98
N TRP A 11 -41.61 48.31 -10.02
CA TRP A 11 -40.47 47.51 -10.50
C TRP A 11 -40.07 46.43 -9.50
N SER A 12 -40.03 46.76 -8.20
CA SER A 12 -39.75 45.80 -7.13
C SER A 12 -40.82 44.71 -7.01
N ARG A 13 -42.11 45.04 -7.16
CA ARG A 13 -43.19 44.02 -7.22
C ARG A 13 -43.07 43.08 -8.41
N ARG A 14 -42.61 43.56 -9.57
CA ARG A 14 -42.45 42.73 -10.77
C ARG A 14 -41.27 41.76 -10.63
N ILE A 15 -40.17 42.22 -10.03
CA ILE A 15 -39.01 41.36 -9.72
C ILE A 15 -39.42 40.29 -8.72
N VAL A 16 -40.03 40.65 -7.59
CA VAL A 16 -40.42 39.68 -6.56
C VAL A 16 -41.42 38.65 -7.09
N ARG A 17 -42.38 39.06 -7.94
CA ARG A 17 -43.33 38.13 -8.57
C ARG A 17 -42.62 37.16 -9.52
N ASN A 18 -41.74 37.66 -10.40
CA ASN A 18 -40.98 36.80 -11.32
C ASN A 18 -40.04 35.84 -10.57
N THR A 19 -39.44 36.27 -9.46
CA THR A 19 -38.58 35.40 -8.64
C THR A 19 -39.40 34.31 -7.95
N MET A 20 -40.60 34.64 -7.45
CA MET A 20 -41.49 33.66 -6.84
C MET A 20 -42.11 32.68 -7.84
N GLU A 21 -42.45 33.14 -9.06
CA GLU A 21 -42.93 32.24 -10.12
C GLU A 21 -41.82 31.28 -10.58
N ASN A 22 -40.58 31.76 -10.74
CA ASN A 22 -39.42 30.91 -11.04
C ASN A 22 -39.08 29.92 -9.92
N LEU A 23 -39.24 30.32 -8.65
CA LEU A 23 -39.05 29.41 -7.51
C LEU A 23 -40.16 28.37 -7.44
N ARG A 24 -41.41 28.75 -7.75
CA ARG A 24 -42.55 27.84 -7.77
C ARG A 24 -42.43 26.83 -8.92
N GLU A 25 -42.02 27.25 -10.11
CA GLU A 25 -41.72 26.32 -11.22
C GLU A 25 -40.57 25.38 -10.88
N LYS A 26 -39.49 25.86 -10.25
CA LYS A 26 -38.39 24.98 -9.82
C LYS A 26 -38.83 23.94 -8.78
N MET A 27 -39.64 24.36 -7.80
CA MET A 27 -40.17 23.43 -6.79
C MET A 27 -41.10 22.37 -7.39
N PHE A 28 -41.99 22.74 -8.33
CA PHE A 28 -42.86 21.78 -9.00
C PHE A 28 -42.13 20.85 -9.99
N VAL A 29 -41.01 21.28 -10.56
CA VAL A 29 -40.15 20.45 -11.43
C VAL A 29 -39.32 19.47 -10.61
N ASP A 30 -38.83 19.86 -9.44
CA ASP A 30 -38.08 18.96 -8.55
C ASP A 30 -38.99 17.92 -7.88
N GLU A 31 -40.21 18.29 -7.48
CA GLU A 31 -41.19 17.35 -6.89
C GLU A 31 -41.72 16.34 -7.92
N LYS A 32 -41.82 16.72 -9.20
CA LYS A 32 -42.09 15.78 -10.30
C LYS A 32 -40.88 14.92 -10.66
N LYS A 33 -39.65 15.41 -10.50
CA LYS A 33 -38.44 14.61 -10.73
C LYS A 33 -38.19 13.60 -9.63
N GLU A 34 -38.42 13.94 -8.36
CA GLU A 34 -38.35 12.96 -7.26
C GLU A 34 -39.42 11.87 -7.42
N ASN A 35 -40.66 12.22 -7.74
CA ASN A 35 -41.72 11.24 -7.97
C ASN A 35 -41.51 10.38 -9.23
N VAL A 36 -40.85 10.89 -10.27
CA VAL A 36 -40.51 10.10 -11.48
C VAL A 36 -39.25 9.26 -11.28
N VAL A 37 -38.32 9.67 -10.41
CA VAL A 37 -37.14 8.87 -10.04
C VAL A 37 -37.51 7.75 -9.06
N GLU A 38 -38.41 7.99 -8.10
CA GLU A 38 -38.92 6.93 -7.22
C GLU A 38 -39.81 5.92 -7.95
N LYS A 39 -40.70 6.35 -8.87
CA LYS A 39 -41.55 5.41 -9.63
C LYS A 39 -40.84 4.62 -10.74
N LYS A 40 -39.59 4.96 -11.08
CA LYS A 40 -38.80 4.20 -12.07
C LYS A 40 -37.89 3.15 -11.42
N LEU A 41 -37.89 3.02 -10.09
CA LEU A 41 -37.08 2.06 -9.34
C LEU A 41 -37.76 0.70 -9.08
N GLU A 42 -38.96 0.46 -9.62
CA GLU A 42 -39.71 -0.81 -9.50
C GLU A 42 -39.77 -1.62 -10.80
N ARG A 43 -38.80 -1.43 -11.70
CA ARG A 43 -38.42 -2.48 -12.65
C ARG A 43 -37.08 -3.05 -12.19
N THR A 44 -37.07 -4.35 -11.93
CA THR A 44 -35.90 -5.21 -11.70
C THR A 44 -34.98 -5.22 -12.92
N GLU A 45 -34.41 -4.07 -13.26
CA GLU A 45 -33.29 -3.98 -14.19
C GLU A 45 -32.06 -4.52 -13.45
N ARG A 46 -31.58 -5.71 -13.87
CA ARG A 46 -30.32 -6.29 -13.38
C ARG A 46 -29.22 -5.24 -13.44
N LEU A 47 -28.36 -5.17 -12.42
CA LEU A 47 -27.20 -4.28 -12.50
C LEU A 47 -26.37 -4.71 -13.71
N GLN A 48 -26.15 -3.80 -14.65
CA GLN A 48 -25.42 -4.12 -15.88
C GLN A 48 -24.02 -4.65 -15.55
N ASP A 49 -23.59 -5.67 -16.30
CA ASP A 49 -22.22 -6.19 -16.33
C ASP A 49 -21.28 -5.17 -16.99
N MET A 50 -21.15 -3.99 -16.37
CA MET A 50 -20.15 -3.04 -16.74
C MET A 50 -18.81 -3.46 -16.12
N LEU A 51 -18.15 -4.40 -16.77
CA LEU A 51 -16.74 -4.68 -16.53
C LEU A 51 -15.92 -3.53 -17.13
N TRP A 52 -15.78 -2.43 -16.39
CA TRP A 52 -14.84 -1.38 -16.77
C TRP A 52 -13.47 -2.02 -16.93
N LYS A 53 -12.77 -1.76 -18.05
CA LYS A 53 -11.36 -2.17 -18.18
C LYS A 53 -10.59 -1.69 -16.93
N PRO A 54 -9.63 -2.44 -16.39
CA PRO A 54 -8.91 -2.04 -15.17
C PRO A 54 -8.31 -0.62 -15.24
N ALA A 55 -7.93 -0.17 -16.44
CA ALA A 55 -7.45 1.17 -16.73
C ALA A 55 -8.49 2.30 -16.57
N LEU A 56 -9.78 1.97 -16.57
CA LEU A 56 -10.88 2.92 -16.41
C LEU A 56 -11.34 3.06 -14.95
N GLU A 57 -11.00 2.08 -14.10
CA GLU A 57 -11.36 2.13 -12.68
C GLU A 57 -10.58 3.20 -11.92
N PHE A 58 -9.29 3.32 -12.23
CA PHE A 58 -8.44 4.39 -11.73
C PHE A 58 -7.82 5.05 -12.95
N GLN A 59 -8.08 6.35 -13.14
CA GLN A 59 -7.56 7.14 -14.28
C GLN A 59 -6.02 7.16 -14.39
N SER A 60 -5.32 6.56 -13.42
CA SER A 60 -3.87 6.61 -13.27
C SER A 60 -3.22 5.22 -13.11
N SER A 61 -3.90 4.12 -13.46
CA SER A 61 -3.32 2.77 -13.31
C SER A 61 -2.41 2.41 -14.51
N ALA A 62 -1.20 1.92 -14.19
CA ALA A 62 -0.10 1.50 -15.06
C ALA A 62 0.75 2.59 -15.78
N ILE A 63 0.17 3.56 -16.51
CA ILE A 63 0.91 4.42 -17.47
C ILE A 63 1.77 5.53 -16.81
N GLU A 64 1.71 5.72 -15.49
CA GLU A 64 2.49 6.74 -14.77
C GLU A 64 3.60 6.18 -13.84
N ARG A 65 4.08 4.94 -14.05
CA ARG A 65 5.21 4.39 -13.26
C ARG A 65 6.44 5.31 -13.27
N GLU A 66 6.75 5.94 -14.40
CA GLU A 66 7.92 6.82 -14.55
C GLU A 66 7.75 8.19 -13.89
N LYS A 67 6.62 8.89 -14.10
CA LYS A 67 6.36 10.20 -13.46
C LYS A 67 6.27 10.09 -11.93
N ARG A 68 5.77 8.97 -11.42
CA ARG A 68 5.76 8.68 -9.98
C ARG A 68 7.14 8.48 -9.41
N SER A 69 8.09 7.96 -10.19
CA SER A 69 9.44 7.64 -9.72
C SER A 69 10.13 8.87 -9.10
N LEU A 70 10.06 10.04 -9.75
CA LEU A 70 10.70 11.27 -9.25
C LEU A 70 10.06 11.78 -7.94
N SER A 71 8.73 11.83 -7.88
CA SER A 71 8.01 12.24 -6.67
C SER A 71 8.23 11.26 -5.51
N HIS A 72 8.33 9.96 -5.81
CA HIS A 72 8.60 8.92 -4.83
C HIS A 72 10.04 9.02 -4.34
N THR A 73 11.01 9.19 -5.24
CA THR A 73 12.42 9.35 -4.86
C THR A 73 12.62 10.57 -3.97
N LEU A 74 11.91 11.67 -4.23
CA LEU A 74 12.00 12.87 -3.40
C LEU A 74 11.42 12.64 -2.00
N GLN A 75 10.28 11.96 -1.89
CA GLN A 75 9.69 11.60 -0.59
C GLN A 75 10.55 10.60 0.19
N VAL A 76 11.16 9.63 -0.50
CA VAL A 76 12.09 8.67 0.11
C VAL A 76 13.34 9.41 0.59
N ALA A 77 13.91 10.29 -0.24
CA ALA A 77 15.05 11.12 0.13
C ALA A 77 14.72 11.99 1.34
N GLU A 78 13.57 12.67 1.37
CA GLU A 78 13.10 13.46 2.50
C GLU A 78 13.06 12.62 3.80
N ARG A 79 12.45 11.43 3.76
CA ARG A 79 12.39 10.53 4.92
C ARG A 79 13.78 10.09 5.39
N LEU A 80 14.66 9.74 4.46
CA LEU A 80 16.04 9.35 4.78
C LEU A 80 16.85 10.51 5.35
N THR A 81 16.68 11.73 4.81
CA THR A 81 17.33 12.94 5.33
C THR A 81 16.85 13.25 6.75
N ILE A 82 15.54 13.24 6.98
CA ILE A 82 14.98 13.45 8.33
C ILE A 82 15.50 12.39 9.29
N GLY A 83 15.45 11.11 8.91
CA GLY A 83 15.97 10.02 9.74
C GLY A 83 17.47 10.16 10.04
N THR A 84 18.26 10.58 9.06
CA THR A 84 19.70 10.82 9.22
C THR A 84 19.95 11.99 10.17
N VAL A 85 19.25 13.12 10.01
CA VAL A 85 19.35 14.28 10.90
C VAL A 85 18.98 13.89 12.34
N VAL A 86 17.89 13.16 12.54
CA VAL A 86 17.49 12.67 13.87
C VAL A 86 18.54 11.74 14.48
N SER A 87 19.15 10.87 13.67
CA SER A 87 20.24 9.99 14.14
C SER A 87 21.51 10.76 14.50
N VAL A 88 21.85 11.81 13.75
CA VAL A 88 23.02 12.67 14.00
C VAL A 88 22.82 13.56 15.23
N LEU A 89 21.58 14.03 15.45
CA LEU A 89 21.22 14.85 16.61
C LEU A 89 21.02 14.04 17.90
N GLN A 90 21.44 12.77 17.94
CA GLN A 90 21.42 12.00 19.18
C GLN A 90 22.43 12.56 20.20
N PRO A 91 22.19 12.38 21.52
CA PRO A 91 23.01 13.00 22.56
C PRO A 91 24.49 12.60 22.49
N ALA A 92 24.80 11.33 22.23
CA ALA A 92 26.17 10.85 22.21
C ALA A 92 27.02 11.48 21.08
N PRO A 93 26.59 11.49 19.80
CA PRO A 93 27.28 12.24 18.74
C PRO A 93 27.44 13.73 19.04
N LEU A 94 26.40 14.37 19.59
CA LEU A 94 26.43 15.79 19.94
C LEU A 94 27.43 16.11 21.06
N ILE A 95 27.56 15.24 22.06
CA ILE A 95 28.56 15.39 23.13
C ILE A 95 29.97 15.28 22.57
N VAL A 96 30.23 14.31 21.68
CA VAL A 96 31.54 14.15 21.02
C VAL A 96 31.85 15.36 20.15
N LEU A 97 30.88 15.88 19.39
CA LEU A 97 31.05 17.10 18.61
C LEU A 97 31.34 18.30 19.52
N GLY A 98 30.53 18.49 20.56
CA GLY A 98 30.69 19.59 21.51
C GLY A 98 32.04 19.56 22.23
N SER A 99 32.53 18.38 22.61
CA SER A 99 33.84 18.25 23.26
C SER A 99 34.97 18.60 22.30
N CYS A 100 34.94 18.13 21.05
CA CYS A 100 35.91 18.52 20.03
C CYS A 100 35.87 20.04 19.77
N CYS A 101 34.68 20.63 19.63
CA CYS A 101 34.54 22.07 19.44
C CYS A 101 35.13 22.86 20.62
N SER A 102 34.87 22.40 21.84
CA SER A 102 35.37 23.03 23.06
C SER A 102 36.90 22.95 23.14
N ILE A 103 37.50 21.82 22.73
CA ILE A 103 38.95 21.65 22.66
C ILE A 103 39.57 22.60 21.62
N VAL A 104 38.98 22.71 20.42
CA VAL A 104 39.48 23.62 19.37
C VAL A 104 39.43 25.07 19.84
N LEU A 105 38.31 25.48 20.43
CA LEU A 105 38.14 26.82 20.99
C LEU A 105 39.08 27.07 22.17
N ALA A 106 39.28 26.10 23.06
CA ALA A 106 40.22 26.23 24.18
C ALA A 106 41.67 26.39 23.69
N ILE A 107 42.11 25.59 22.72
CA ILE A 107 43.45 25.74 22.13
C ILE A 107 43.57 27.09 21.42
N GLY A 108 42.55 27.51 20.67
CA GLY A 108 42.52 28.82 20.02
C GLY A 108 42.54 29.98 21.01
N GLY A 109 41.88 29.84 22.16
CA GLY A 109 41.92 30.83 23.23
C GLY A 109 43.29 30.91 23.90
N ILE A 110 43.94 29.76 24.17
CA ILE A 110 45.32 29.72 24.68
C ILE A 110 46.28 30.34 23.67
N GLU A 111 46.12 30.05 22.37
CA GLU A 111 46.88 30.66 21.27
C GLU A 111 46.70 32.19 21.25
N GLY A 112 45.45 32.66 21.29
CA GLY A 112 45.10 34.09 21.35
C GLY A 112 45.67 34.79 22.57
N ALA A 113 45.71 34.09 23.71
CA ALA A 113 46.32 34.61 24.91
C ALA A 113 47.83 34.82 24.70
N TYR A 114 48.58 33.83 24.19
CA TYR A 114 50.03 33.95 23.96
C TYR A 114 50.42 35.06 22.97
N LEU A 115 49.46 35.59 22.20
CA LEU A 115 49.65 36.71 21.28
C LEU A 115 49.49 38.09 21.94
N LEU A 116 48.99 38.17 23.18
CA LEU A 116 48.84 39.42 23.93
C LEU A 116 50.11 39.80 24.70
N LYS A 117 50.33 41.10 24.90
CA LYS A 117 51.41 41.59 25.78
C LYS A 117 51.18 41.16 27.24
N PRO A 118 52.24 40.92 28.03
CA PRO A 118 52.15 40.52 29.43
C PRO A 118 51.35 41.49 30.32
N GLU A 119 51.38 42.80 30.01
CA GLU A 119 50.65 43.82 30.79
C GLU A 119 49.13 43.60 30.78
N TYR A 120 48.59 43.11 29.65
CA TYR A 120 47.16 42.86 29.50
C TYR A 120 46.69 41.62 30.27
N TYR A 121 47.59 40.69 30.59
CA TYR A 121 47.30 39.57 31.49
C TYR A 121 47.23 40.01 32.95
N ALA A 122 48.13 40.88 33.37
CA ALA A 122 48.19 41.36 34.75
C ALA A 122 46.94 42.17 35.15
N GLN A 123 46.26 42.75 34.16
CA GLN A 123 45.07 43.58 34.32
C GLN A 123 43.75 42.82 34.08
N MET A 124 43.79 41.49 33.93
CA MET A 124 42.62 40.69 33.54
C MET A 124 41.48 40.84 34.56
N GLY A 125 40.32 41.34 34.13
CA GLY A 125 39.14 41.59 34.98
C GLY A 125 38.83 43.06 35.28
N LEU A 126 39.67 44.00 34.84
CA LEU A 126 39.34 45.43 34.84
C LEU A 126 38.38 45.77 33.69
N PRO A 127 37.43 46.72 33.89
CA PRO A 127 36.41 47.06 32.88
C PRO A 127 36.98 47.58 31.56
N ASP A 128 38.20 48.11 31.56
CA ASP A 128 38.89 48.61 30.36
C ASP A 128 39.83 47.57 29.71
N ASN A 129 39.83 46.32 30.19
CA ASN A 129 40.68 45.27 29.66
C ASN A 129 39.97 44.41 28.60
N TYR A 130 40.35 44.64 27.33
CA TYR A 130 39.82 43.93 26.17
C TYR A 130 40.46 42.56 25.88
N SER A 131 41.37 42.08 26.74
CA SER A 131 42.10 40.81 26.57
C SER A 131 41.17 39.61 26.39
N MET A 132 40.16 39.46 27.24
CA MET A 132 39.20 38.34 27.13
C MET A 132 38.37 38.41 25.85
N THR A 133 37.96 39.60 25.44
CA THR A 133 37.22 39.82 24.19
C THR A 133 38.07 39.42 22.99
N PHE A 134 39.32 39.86 22.93
CA PHE A 134 40.26 39.45 21.88
C PHE A 134 40.50 37.93 21.87
N ILE A 135 40.74 37.32 23.03
CA ILE A 135 40.98 35.87 23.15
C ILE A 135 39.80 35.05 22.61
N VAL A 136 38.58 35.41 23.01
CA VAL A 136 37.36 34.72 22.57
C VAL A 136 37.14 34.92 21.08
N GLU A 137 37.29 36.14 20.57
CA GLU A 137 37.09 36.46 19.16
C GLU A 137 38.15 35.78 18.28
N TYR A 138 39.41 35.79 18.72
CA TYR A 138 40.50 35.09 18.03
C TYR A 138 40.23 33.58 17.96
N ALA A 139 39.78 32.97 19.06
CA ALA A 139 39.41 31.56 19.09
C ALA A 139 38.23 31.25 18.15
N TYR A 140 37.22 32.11 18.12
CA TYR A 140 36.03 31.99 17.28
C TYR A 140 36.36 32.11 15.79
N GLU A 141 37.05 33.18 15.38
CA GLU A 141 37.45 33.43 13.99
C GLU A 141 38.38 32.33 13.44
N ASN A 142 39.20 31.75 14.33
CA ASN A 142 40.06 30.64 13.97
C ASN A 142 39.38 29.27 14.06
N PHE A 143 38.19 29.14 14.63
CA PHE A 143 37.49 27.86 14.78
C PHE A 143 37.20 27.21 13.41
N ALA A 144 36.49 27.93 12.54
CA ALA A 144 36.16 27.44 11.20
C ALA A 144 37.42 27.32 10.31
N SER A 145 38.34 28.29 10.43
CA SER A 145 39.60 28.31 9.69
C SER A 145 40.48 27.09 10.01
N SER A 146 40.43 26.59 11.25
CA SER A 146 41.11 25.36 11.68
C SER A 146 40.73 24.14 10.85
N CYS A 147 39.49 24.07 10.37
CA CYS A 147 38.97 22.91 9.63
C CYS A 147 39.58 22.81 8.21
N ILE A 148 40.11 23.91 7.68
CA ILE A 148 40.78 23.99 6.38
C ILE A 148 42.29 24.21 6.52
N TRP A 149 42.84 23.98 7.72
CA TRP A 149 44.25 24.21 8.07
C TRP A 149 44.71 25.67 7.89
N ASP A 150 43.81 26.63 8.03
CA ASP A 150 44.09 28.06 7.94
C ASP A 150 44.05 28.74 9.32
N THR A 151 44.68 29.91 9.42
CA THR A 151 44.67 30.76 10.62
C THR A 151 44.54 32.22 10.20
N ARG A 152 43.57 32.90 10.80
CA ARG A 152 43.36 34.34 10.61
C ARG A 152 44.46 35.13 11.31
N PRO A 153 45.03 36.15 10.65
CA PRO A 153 46.08 36.96 11.25
C PRO A 153 45.55 37.74 12.46
N PRO A 154 46.28 37.78 13.60
CA PRO A 154 45.80 38.41 14.84
C PRO A 154 45.56 39.92 14.69
N ASN A 155 46.36 40.60 13.87
CA ASN A 155 46.20 42.03 13.59
C ASN A 155 44.84 42.34 12.96
N LEU A 156 44.30 41.42 12.16
CA LEU A 156 43.00 41.58 11.52
C LEU A 156 41.87 41.42 12.55
N VAL A 157 41.97 40.42 13.43
CA VAL A 157 41.00 40.20 14.52
C VAL A 157 41.00 41.37 15.50
N ALA A 158 42.18 41.88 15.87
CA ALA A 158 42.32 43.05 16.74
C ALA A 158 41.66 44.31 16.14
N ARG A 159 41.92 44.58 14.85
CA ARG A 159 41.28 45.71 14.14
C ARG A 159 39.77 45.54 14.00
N ALA A 160 39.28 44.32 13.83
CA ALA A 160 37.83 44.05 13.76
C ALA A 160 37.11 44.38 15.07
N LEU A 161 37.83 44.37 16.20
CA LEU A 161 37.35 44.77 17.52
C LEU A 161 37.61 46.26 17.84
N ASP A 162 38.00 47.08 16.84
CA ASP A 162 38.44 48.47 17.03
C ASP A 162 39.62 48.64 18.01
N LEU A 163 40.45 47.59 18.16
CA LEU A 163 41.66 47.64 18.97
C LEU A 163 42.88 47.97 18.11
N ASN A 164 43.78 48.79 18.63
CA ASN A 164 45.07 49.05 17.98
C ASN A 164 45.99 47.83 18.15
N PRO A 165 46.37 47.11 17.07
CA PRO A 165 47.17 45.89 17.18
C PRO A 165 48.53 46.12 17.85
N ASP A 166 49.14 47.27 17.60
CA ASP A 166 50.47 47.62 18.10
C ASP A 166 50.46 47.88 19.62
N GLU A 167 49.29 48.21 20.17
CA GLU A 167 49.09 48.42 21.60
C GLU A 167 48.89 47.10 22.35
N ILE A 168 48.09 46.17 21.79
CA ILE A 168 47.63 44.97 22.51
C ILE A 168 48.49 43.72 22.24
N LEU A 169 49.01 43.57 21.02
CA LEU A 169 49.67 42.34 20.57
C LEU A 169 51.16 42.38 20.90
N HIS A 170 51.71 41.20 21.23
CA HIS A 170 53.14 41.04 21.45
C HIS A 170 53.92 41.24 20.14
N VAL A 171 54.93 42.11 20.17
CA VAL A 171 55.81 42.36 19.03
C VAL A 171 57.00 41.41 19.15
N PHE A 172 57.04 40.40 18.30
CA PHE A 172 58.14 39.44 18.28
C PHE A 172 59.42 40.09 17.74
N THR A 173 60.50 39.97 18.52
CA THR A 173 61.87 40.36 18.17
C THR A 173 62.76 39.12 18.00
N ASP A 174 63.98 39.27 17.48
CA ASP A 174 64.90 38.13 17.27
C ASP A 174 65.58 37.65 18.58
N THR A 175 64.83 37.63 19.69
CA THR A 175 65.32 37.14 20.98
C THR A 175 65.04 35.64 21.15
N PRO A 176 65.85 34.91 21.94
CA PRO A 176 65.61 33.50 22.23
C PRO A 176 64.25 33.24 22.88
N GLU A 177 63.79 34.14 23.75
CA GLU A 177 62.50 34.05 24.44
C GLU A 177 61.33 34.17 23.45
N ASP A 178 61.39 35.15 22.54
CA ASP A 178 60.37 35.33 21.50
C ASP A 178 60.34 34.16 20.50
N ALA A 179 61.50 33.60 20.16
CA ALA A 179 61.59 32.40 19.33
C ALA A 179 60.90 31.20 20.00
N GLN A 180 61.08 31.01 21.31
CA GLN A 180 60.43 29.94 22.07
C GLN A 180 58.92 30.15 22.20
N LEU A 181 58.48 31.41 22.38
CA LEU A 181 57.06 31.76 22.38
C LEU A 181 56.41 31.49 21.01
N MET A 182 57.07 31.89 19.93
CA MET A 182 56.61 31.65 18.56
C MET A 182 56.50 30.15 18.25
N LEU A 183 57.48 29.33 18.68
CA LEU A 183 57.42 27.87 18.55
C LEU A 183 56.24 27.28 19.34
N THR A 184 55.94 27.82 20.52
CA THR A 184 54.77 27.41 21.31
C THR A 184 53.46 27.72 20.58
N ILE A 185 53.33 28.92 20.02
CA ILE A 185 52.16 29.35 19.24
C ILE A 185 51.99 28.47 18.00
N LEU A 186 53.07 28.21 17.25
CA LEU A 186 53.05 27.30 16.09
C LEU A 186 52.64 25.88 16.47
N GLY A 187 53.12 25.38 17.62
CA GLY A 187 52.72 24.10 18.17
C GLY A 187 51.23 24.04 18.52
N LEU A 188 50.69 25.09 19.14
CA LEU A 188 49.26 25.22 19.45
C LEU A 188 48.40 25.32 18.19
N ARG A 189 48.81 26.13 17.21
CA ARG A 189 48.17 26.23 15.89
C ARG A 189 48.07 24.86 15.21
N THR A 190 49.17 24.10 15.21
CA THR A 190 49.22 22.76 14.62
C THR A 190 48.28 21.80 15.34
N LYS A 191 48.27 21.80 16.69
CA LYS A 191 47.36 20.98 17.49
C LYS A 191 45.89 21.33 17.22
N ARG A 192 45.56 22.63 17.19
CA ARG A 192 44.21 23.13 16.88
C ARG A 192 43.74 22.63 15.52
N ALA A 193 44.54 22.85 14.48
CA ALA A 193 44.22 22.45 13.11
C ALA A 193 44.12 20.93 12.96
N LEU A 194 44.98 20.17 13.64
CA LEU A 194 44.91 18.70 13.68
C LEU A 194 43.59 18.23 14.32
N VAL A 195 43.25 18.74 15.51
CA VAL A 195 42.01 18.37 16.21
C VAL A 195 40.79 18.74 15.37
N ALA A 196 40.74 19.95 14.80
CA ALA A 196 39.62 20.40 13.97
C ALA A 196 39.48 19.59 12.67
N GLY A 197 40.59 19.28 11.99
CA GLY A 197 40.59 18.45 10.79
C GLY A 197 40.10 17.02 11.07
N PHE A 198 40.61 16.37 12.12
CA PHE A 198 40.13 15.04 12.53
C PHE A 198 38.67 15.06 12.99
N MET A 199 38.25 16.12 13.69
CA MET A 199 36.84 16.31 14.06
C MET A 199 35.96 16.34 12.81
N LEU A 200 36.29 17.13 11.79
CA LEU A 200 35.49 17.24 10.57
C LEU A 200 35.39 15.89 9.84
N VAL A 201 36.50 15.18 9.69
CA VAL A 201 36.52 13.83 9.08
C VAL A 201 35.69 12.84 9.88
N ALA A 202 35.84 12.83 11.21
CA ALA A 202 35.08 11.94 12.08
C ALA A 202 33.57 12.21 12.02
N GLN A 203 33.16 13.49 12.00
CA GLN A 203 31.75 13.86 11.86
C GLN A 203 31.19 13.47 10.50
N TRP A 204 31.95 13.67 9.43
CA TRP A 204 31.53 13.24 8.09
C TRP A 204 31.33 11.72 8.02
N LEU A 205 32.26 10.93 8.57
CA LEU A 205 32.12 9.47 8.67
C LEU A 205 30.92 9.05 9.53
N SER A 206 30.66 9.75 10.64
CA SER A 206 29.51 9.52 11.51
C SER A 206 28.18 9.77 10.79
N ILE A 207 28.08 10.86 10.03
CA ILE A 207 26.92 11.18 9.19
C ILE A 207 26.71 10.09 8.13
N MET A 208 27.79 9.69 7.43
CA MET A 208 27.71 8.65 6.41
C MET A 208 27.27 7.29 7.00
N SER A 209 27.84 6.90 8.14
CA SER A 209 27.44 5.68 8.87
C SER A 209 25.97 5.73 9.30
N SER A 210 25.53 6.86 9.84
CA SER A 210 24.13 7.08 10.23
C SER A 210 23.20 7.00 9.02
N ALA A 211 23.54 7.62 7.89
CA ALA A 211 22.77 7.57 6.66
C ALA A 211 22.64 6.13 6.13
N MET A 212 23.72 5.35 6.14
CA MET A 212 23.70 3.93 5.75
C MET A 212 22.79 3.12 6.68
N LYS A 213 22.86 3.34 8.00
CA LYS A 213 22.01 2.66 8.98
C LYS A 213 20.53 3.01 8.76
N VAL A 214 20.19 4.29 8.61
CA VAL A 214 18.82 4.75 8.33
C VAL A 214 18.31 4.16 7.03
N SER A 215 19.12 4.11 5.97
CA SER A 215 18.75 3.50 4.70
C SER A 215 18.47 2.00 4.82
N ARG A 216 19.28 1.25 5.58
CA ARG A 216 19.04 -0.18 5.84
C ARG A 216 17.75 -0.40 6.64
N VAL A 217 17.56 0.36 7.73
CA VAL A 217 16.35 0.29 8.56
C VAL A 217 15.10 0.67 7.75
N TYR A 218 15.18 1.70 6.92
CA TYR A 218 14.09 2.06 6.01
C TYR A 218 13.74 0.91 5.08
N LYS A 219 14.74 0.33 4.40
CA LYS A 219 14.54 -0.80 3.50
C LYS A 219 13.90 -1.99 4.22
N GLU A 220 14.39 -2.32 5.41
CA GLU A 220 13.83 -3.39 6.24
C GLU A 220 12.39 -3.10 6.67
N ASN A 221 12.08 -1.86 7.06
CA ASN A 221 10.72 -1.45 7.41
C ASN A 221 9.77 -1.53 6.21
N VAL A 222 10.24 -1.21 5.00
CA VAL A 222 9.45 -1.38 3.77
C VAL A 222 9.18 -2.86 3.52
N LEU A 223 10.21 -3.70 3.58
CA LEU A 223 10.07 -5.15 3.34
C LEU A 223 9.21 -5.85 4.39
N THR A 224 9.23 -5.35 5.64
CA THR A 224 8.42 -5.90 6.74
C THR A 224 7.06 -5.22 6.90
N GLY A 225 6.66 -4.32 5.99
CA GLY A 225 5.35 -3.67 5.99
C GLY A 225 5.10 -2.69 7.15
N LYS A 226 6.14 -2.10 7.72
CA LYS A 226 6.07 -1.13 8.83
C LYS A 226 6.17 0.33 8.36
N GLU A 227 6.64 0.55 7.13
CA GLU A 227 6.81 1.89 6.57
C GLU A 227 5.49 2.38 5.95
N PRO A 228 4.99 3.58 6.28
CA PRO A 228 3.72 4.08 5.76
C PRO A 228 3.78 4.37 4.26
N PRO A 229 2.68 4.19 3.51
CA PRO A 229 2.64 4.45 2.08
C PRO A 229 3.09 5.87 1.69
N LEU A 230 3.61 6.00 0.47
CA LEU A 230 3.95 7.32 -0.10
C LEU A 230 2.68 8.11 -0.45
N HIS A 231 2.82 9.43 -0.41
CA HIS A 231 1.80 10.38 -0.80
C HIS A 231 1.66 10.46 -2.32
N GLY A 232 0.46 10.85 -2.79
CA GLY A 232 0.19 11.15 -4.21
C GLY A 232 -0.82 10.22 -4.87
N ILE A 233 -1.00 9.02 -4.32
CA ILE A 233 -2.05 8.09 -4.77
C ILE A 233 -3.41 8.52 -4.22
N GLN A 234 -4.40 8.60 -5.10
CA GLN A 234 -5.80 8.91 -4.77
C GLN A 234 -6.64 7.64 -4.87
N GLU A 235 -7.69 7.53 -4.07
CA GLU A 235 -8.65 6.41 -4.01
C GLU A 235 -8.01 5.06 -3.66
N ARG A 236 -7.15 5.04 -2.64
CA ARG A 236 -6.49 3.80 -2.18
C ARG A 236 -7.44 2.91 -1.35
N ILE A 237 -7.47 1.62 -1.71
CA ILE A 237 -8.24 0.57 -1.03
C ILE A 237 -7.34 -0.18 -0.06
N LEU A 238 -7.81 -0.39 1.16
CA LEU A 238 -7.14 -1.28 2.11
C LEU A 238 -7.75 -2.67 2.01
N ARG A 239 -6.93 -3.69 1.76
CA ARG A 239 -7.38 -5.07 1.72
C ARG A 239 -6.72 -5.88 2.82
N LEU A 240 -7.51 -6.36 3.77
CA LEU A 240 -7.07 -7.30 4.78
C LEU A 240 -6.89 -8.66 4.12
N THR A 241 -5.73 -9.25 4.32
CA THR A 241 -5.35 -10.53 3.75
C THR A 241 -4.81 -11.41 4.87
N GLY A 242 -4.84 -12.73 4.68
CA GLY A 242 -4.19 -13.65 5.59
C GLY A 242 -2.66 -13.58 5.48
N THR A 243 -2.04 -14.75 5.50
CA THR A 243 -0.65 -14.96 5.14
C THR A 243 -0.40 -14.88 3.64
N ALA A 244 -1.39 -15.21 2.80
CA ALA A 244 -1.33 -15.06 1.35
C ALA A 244 -2.69 -14.69 0.76
N SER A 245 -2.72 -14.18 -0.48
CA SER A 245 -3.96 -13.89 -1.21
C SER A 245 -3.69 -13.77 -2.72
N ASP A 246 -4.12 -14.79 -3.47
CA ASP A 246 -3.93 -14.85 -4.93
C ASP A 246 -4.73 -13.72 -5.61
N ALA A 247 -5.91 -13.38 -5.10
CA ALA A 247 -6.71 -12.26 -5.59
C ALA A 247 -6.01 -10.91 -5.38
N SER A 248 -5.30 -10.74 -4.28
CA SER A 248 -4.54 -9.50 -4.00
C SER A 248 -3.34 -9.35 -4.91
N GLU A 249 -2.67 -10.44 -5.27
CA GLU A 249 -1.60 -10.43 -6.27
C GLU A 249 -2.11 -9.89 -7.62
N VAL A 250 -3.26 -10.41 -8.09
CA VAL A 250 -3.90 -9.91 -9.31
C VAL A 250 -4.27 -8.43 -9.19
N SER A 251 -4.85 -8.01 -8.06
CA SER A 251 -5.21 -6.61 -7.85
C SER A 251 -3.98 -5.69 -7.86
N MET A 252 -2.86 -6.12 -7.27
CA MET A 252 -1.62 -5.35 -7.30
C MET A 252 -1.03 -5.28 -8.71
N ALA A 253 -1.12 -6.36 -9.48
CA ALA A 253 -0.74 -6.36 -10.90
C ALA A 253 -1.56 -5.36 -11.73
N ARG A 254 -2.87 -5.28 -11.49
CA ARG A 254 -3.80 -4.45 -12.26
C ARG A 254 -3.82 -2.98 -11.82
N TYR A 255 -3.75 -2.71 -10.52
CA TYR A 255 -4.00 -1.37 -9.96
C TYR A 255 -2.78 -0.78 -9.22
N GLY A 256 -1.76 -1.59 -8.92
CA GLY A 256 -0.54 -1.17 -8.25
C GLY A 256 -0.81 -0.53 -6.88
N ALA A 257 -0.27 0.67 -6.66
CA ALA A 257 -0.32 1.36 -5.36
C ALA A 257 -1.72 1.80 -4.90
N HIS A 258 -2.76 1.64 -5.73
CA HIS A 258 -4.16 1.82 -5.35
C HIS A 258 -4.64 0.73 -4.39
N ILE A 259 -3.99 -0.44 -4.38
CA ILE A 259 -4.28 -1.52 -3.44
C ILE A 259 -3.19 -1.51 -2.38
N LEU A 260 -3.59 -1.37 -1.12
CA LEU A 260 -2.72 -1.55 0.02
C LEU A 260 -3.14 -2.83 0.75
N PRO A 261 -2.50 -3.97 0.46
CA PRO A 261 -2.76 -5.19 1.19
C PRO A 261 -2.19 -5.10 2.61
N VAL A 262 -2.88 -5.74 3.54
CA VAL A 262 -2.53 -5.88 4.95
C VAL A 262 -2.32 -7.35 5.24
N PHE A 263 -1.07 -7.79 5.39
CA PHE A 263 -0.70 -9.21 5.54
C PHE A 263 -0.37 -9.57 6.98
N LYS A 264 -0.50 -10.87 7.30
CA LYS A 264 -0.08 -11.47 8.57
C LYS A 264 1.40 -11.79 8.65
N ASP A 265 1.97 -12.23 7.53
CA ASP A 265 3.34 -12.74 7.47
C ASP A 265 4.05 -12.16 6.23
N PRO A 266 5.04 -11.27 6.41
CA PRO A 266 5.77 -10.68 5.29
C PRO A 266 6.69 -11.69 4.58
N GLU A 267 7.09 -12.79 5.22
CA GLU A 267 8.02 -13.76 4.60
C GLU A 267 7.33 -14.54 3.48
N LYS A 268 6.11 -15.00 3.72
CA LYS A 268 5.28 -15.71 2.72
C LYS A 268 4.96 -14.86 1.50
N MET A 269 4.89 -13.53 1.67
CA MET A 269 4.67 -12.57 0.59
C MET A 269 5.97 -11.92 0.10
N GLY A 270 7.14 -12.43 0.49
CA GLY A 270 8.43 -11.81 0.24
C GLY A 270 8.69 -11.55 -1.24
N TYR A 271 8.32 -12.48 -2.12
CA TYR A 271 8.45 -12.31 -3.58
C TYR A 271 7.62 -11.11 -4.08
N LEU A 272 6.39 -10.99 -3.61
CA LEU A 272 5.46 -9.95 -4.05
C LEU A 272 5.90 -8.59 -3.50
N ILE A 273 6.30 -8.56 -2.22
CA ILE A 273 6.85 -7.35 -1.60
C ILE A 273 8.10 -6.91 -2.34
N ASP A 274 9.04 -7.80 -2.66
CA ASP A 274 10.28 -7.45 -3.35
C ASP A 274 10.02 -6.84 -4.74
N VAL A 275 9.13 -7.47 -5.52
CA VAL A 275 8.74 -7.01 -6.87
C VAL A 275 8.07 -5.64 -6.81
N TRP A 276 7.04 -5.46 -5.98
CA TRP A 276 6.24 -4.24 -5.99
C TRP A 276 6.86 -3.08 -5.20
N SER A 277 7.67 -3.39 -4.18
CA SER A 277 8.41 -2.36 -3.42
C SER A 277 9.67 -1.87 -4.14
N MET A 278 9.99 -2.41 -5.32
CA MET A 278 11.26 -2.17 -6.02
C MET A 278 12.48 -2.49 -5.14
N ARG A 279 12.46 -3.66 -4.50
CA ARG A 279 13.49 -4.12 -3.55
C ARG A 279 13.62 -3.25 -2.29
N GLY A 280 12.48 -2.89 -1.70
CA GLY A 280 12.40 -2.13 -0.45
C GLY A 280 12.56 -0.62 -0.59
N LYS A 281 12.37 -0.07 -1.79
CA LYS A 281 12.42 1.39 -2.03
C LYS A 281 11.08 2.08 -1.80
N VAL A 282 9.97 1.37 -2.05
CA VAL A 282 8.62 1.94 -2.00
C VAL A 282 7.74 1.12 -1.07
N PRO A 283 7.12 1.71 -0.04
CA PRO A 283 6.14 1.03 0.80
C PRO A 283 4.86 0.72 0.02
N VAL A 284 4.58 -0.57 -0.14
CA VAL A 284 3.44 -1.09 -0.92
C VAL A 284 2.53 -2.02 -0.13
N VAL A 285 2.93 -2.43 1.08
CA VAL A 285 2.15 -3.31 1.95
C VAL A 285 2.12 -2.76 3.37
N TRP A 286 1.17 -3.25 4.17
CA TRP A 286 1.14 -3.04 5.62
C TRP A 286 1.14 -4.39 6.34
N HIS A 287 1.82 -4.51 7.47
CA HIS A 287 1.91 -5.76 8.22
C HIS A 287 1.16 -5.65 9.55
N VAL A 288 0.24 -6.60 9.78
CA VAL A 288 -0.47 -6.78 11.04
C VAL A 288 -0.38 -8.26 11.43
N PRO A 289 0.38 -8.61 12.49
CA PRO A 289 0.51 -10.00 12.90
C PRO A 289 -0.83 -10.67 13.24
N SER A 290 -0.87 -11.99 13.12
CA SER A 290 -2.03 -12.80 13.51
C SER A 290 -2.46 -12.48 14.96
N GLY A 291 -3.77 -12.35 15.18
CA GLY A 291 -4.35 -11.97 16.46
C GLY A 291 -4.08 -10.52 16.91
N LYS A 292 -3.41 -9.70 16.09
CA LYS A 292 -3.10 -8.30 16.43
C LYS A 292 -3.97 -7.26 15.72
N TYR A 293 -4.94 -7.68 14.91
CA TYR A 293 -5.84 -6.80 14.16
C TYR A 293 -6.65 -5.83 15.03
N GLY A 294 -7.00 -6.21 16.26
CA GLY A 294 -7.71 -5.35 17.22
C GLY A 294 -6.82 -4.40 18.03
N PHE A 295 -5.50 -4.44 17.88
CA PHE A 295 -4.60 -3.63 18.70
C PHE A 295 -4.17 -2.35 17.99
N ARG A 296 -4.35 -1.20 18.65
CA ARG A 296 -4.02 0.11 18.09
C ARG A 296 -2.56 0.23 17.62
N HIS A 297 -1.61 -0.40 18.32
CA HIS A 297 -0.20 -0.30 17.98
C HIS A 297 0.15 -0.92 16.62
N SER A 298 -0.61 -1.93 16.17
CA SER A 298 -0.42 -2.57 14.85
C SER A 298 -0.82 -1.69 13.67
N TRP A 299 -1.50 -0.59 13.95
CA TRP A 299 -1.93 0.40 12.97
C TRP A 299 -1.22 1.75 13.16
N THR A 300 -0.32 1.84 14.14
CA THR A 300 0.46 3.06 14.39
C THR A 300 1.34 3.36 13.19
N GLY A 301 1.28 4.59 12.69
CA GLY A 301 2.04 5.01 11.52
C GLY A 301 1.23 4.97 10.23
N LEU A 302 0.22 4.09 10.12
CA LEU A 302 -0.67 4.09 8.95
C LEU A 302 -1.57 5.32 8.96
N ARG A 303 -1.30 6.24 8.03
CA ARG A 303 -1.96 7.52 7.91
C ARG A 303 -3.08 7.43 6.87
N ILE A 304 -4.31 7.22 7.35
CA ILE A 304 -5.50 7.20 6.49
C ILE A 304 -6.06 8.63 6.42
N ASP A 305 -6.18 9.15 5.21
CA ASP A 305 -6.68 10.50 4.93
C ASP A 305 -7.64 10.49 3.73
N ARG A 306 -8.09 11.68 3.32
CA ARG A 306 -9.09 11.84 2.25
C ARG A 306 -8.69 11.20 0.92
N ARG A 307 -7.40 10.93 0.70
CA ARG A 307 -6.89 10.26 -0.51
C ARG A 307 -7.18 8.76 -0.53
N TYR A 308 -7.59 8.16 0.58
CA TYR A 308 -8.10 6.78 0.60
C TYR A 308 -9.58 6.70 0.23
N MET A 309 -10.25 7.84 0.09
CA MET A 309 -11.68 7.88 -0.18
C MET A 309 -11.97 7.73 -1.65
N LEU A 310 -12.76 6.74 -1.97
CA LEU A 310 -13.31 6.46 -3.28
C LEU A 310 -14.45 7.46 -3.56
N ARG A 311 -14.43 8.14 -4.72
CA ARG A 311 -15.44 9.13 -5.09
C ARG A 311 -16.53 8.50 -5.94
N THR A 312 -17.78 8.70 -5.53
CA THR A 312 -18.94 8.32 -6.34
C THR A 312 -19.22 9.35 -7.44
N THR A 313 -19.98 8.95 -8.44
CA THR A 313 -20.55 9.85 -9.47
C THR A 313 -21.41 10.96 -8.86
N THR A 314 -21.98 10.71 -7.67
CA THR A 314 -22.74 11.67 -6.88
C THR A 314 -21.88 12.58 -5.99
N GLY A 315 -20.55 12.47 -6.04
CA GLY A 315 -19.61 13.28 -5.27
C GLY A 315 -19.42 12.86 -3.80
N LYS A 316 -20.03 11.74 -3.39
CA LYS A 316 -19.88 11.19 -2.02
C LYS A 316 -18.53 10.51 -1.87
N LEU A 317 -17.99 10.58 -0.66
CA LEU A 317 -16.73 9.94 -0.27
C LEU A 317 -17.01 8.62 0.44
N ILE A 318 -16.36 7.56 -0.02
CA ILE A 318 -16.51 6.21 0.52
C ILE A 318 -15.15 5.62 0.86
N LEU A 319 -14.95 5.26 2.13
CA LEU A 319 -13.82 4.44 2.58
C LEU A 319 -14.13 2.98 2.23
N THR A 320 -13.42 2.44 1.24
CA THR A 320 -13.59 1.05 0.83
C THR A 320 -12.53 0.19 1.52
N MET A 321 -13.00 -0.81 2.26
CA MET A 321 -12.16 -1.78 2.95
C MET A 321 -12.59 -3.17 2.50
N GLU A 322 -11.61 -3.99 2.14
CA GLU A 322 -11.83 -5.33 1.62
C GLU A 322 -11.17 -6.33 2.56
N ALA A 323 -11.72 -7.54 2.68
CA ALA A 323 -11.07 -8.65 3.37
C ALA A 323 -11.19 -9.91 2.52
N ASP A 324 -10.05 -10.58 2.33
CA ASP A 324 -9.96 -11.87 1.65
C ASP A 324 -9.79 -12.97 2.71
N LEU A 325 -10.84 -13.79 2.85
CA LEU A 325 -10.89 -14.92 3.77
C LEU A 325 -10.53 -16.24 3.08
N THR A 326 -10.20 -16.20 1.78
CA THR A 326 -9.87 -17.41 1.01
C THR A 326 -8.46 -17.92 1.32
N LEU A 327 -8.23 -19.21 1.08
CA LEU A 327 -6.93 -19.83 1.16
C LEU A 327 -6.26 -19.83 -0.22
N SER A 328 -4.98 -19.45 -0.26
CA SER A 328 -4.16 -19.49 -1.48
C SER A 328 -4.05 -20.94 -1.99
N GLU A 329 -4.03 -21.12 -3.32
CA GLU A 329 -4.06 -22.43 -4.00
C GLU A 329 -5.31 -23.29 -3.76
N GLU A 330 -6.34 -22.75 -3.12
CA GLU A 330 -7.56 -23.52 -2.81
C GLU A 330 -8.81 -22.91 -3.42
N GLY A 331 -8.69 -22.09 -4.47
CA GLY A 331 -9.80 -21.45 -5.16
C GLY A 331 -10.92 -22.44 -5.56
N PHE A 332 -10.54 -23.58 -6.13
CA PHE A 332 -11.47 -24.65 -6.53
C PHE A 332 -11.62 -25.79 -5.51
N HIS A 333 -10.99 -25.70 -4.33
CA HIS A 333 -11.21 -26.67 -3.26
C HIS A 333 -12.59 -26.47 -2.64
N LEU A 334 -13.61 -27.19 -3.13
CA LEU A 334 -15.02 -26.93 -2.81
C LEU A 334 -15.53 -27.67 -1.58
N MET A 335 -14.64 -28.34 -0.83
CA MET A 335 -14.94 -28.92 0.47
C MET A 335 -14.83 -27.88 1.58
N THR A 336 -15.55 -28.10 2.69
CA THR A 336 -15.48 -27.22 3.87
C THR A 336 -14.12 -27.32 4.55
N ASN A 337 -13.36 -26.23 4.46
CA ASN A 337 -12.10 -26.08 5.19
C ASN A 337 -12.35 -25.65 6.64
N LEU A 338 -11.66 -26.32 7.56
CA LEU A 338 -11.68 -26.00 8.99
C LEU A 338 -10.64 -24.92 9.37
N GLN A 339 -9.62 -24.69 8.54
CA GLN A 339 -8.59 -23.69 8.78
C GLN A 339 -8.91 -22.37 8.08
N HIS A 340 -8.58 -21.27 8.74
CA HIS A 340 -8.80 -19.91 8.26
C HIS A 340 -7.47 -19.17 8.26
N ASP A 341 -7.08 -18.62 7.10
CA ASP A 341 -5.87 -17.79 7.04
C ASP A 341 -6.15 -16.40 7.62
N LEU A 342 -7.29 -15.78 7.30
CA LEU A 342 -7.81 -14.59 7.98
C LEU A 342 -9.14 -14.92 8.65
N SER A 343 -9.26 -14.69 9.96
CA SER A 343 -10.52 -14.92 10.68
C SER A 343 -11.50 -13.76 10.49
N ILE A 344 -12.79 -14.03 10.67
CA ILE A 344 -13.84 -12.99 10.61
C ILE A 344 -13.62 -11.95 11.71
N GLU A 345 -13.24 -12.40 12.92
CA GLU A 345 -12.94 -11.52 14.04
C GLU A 345 -11.79 -10.57 13.70
N GLU A 346 -10.71 -11.09 13.11
CA GLU A 346 -9.58 -10.28 12.70
C GLU A 346 -9.97 -9.26 11.62
N ALA A 347 -10.72 -9.69 10.61
CA ALA A 347 -11.23 -8.80 9.57
C ALA A 347 -12.12 -7.69 10.15
N SER A 348 -13.08 -8.06 11.00
CA SER A 348 -14.01 -7.15 11.69
C SER A 348 -13.26 -6.14 12.60
N GLN A 349 -12.27 -6.61 13.35
CA GLN A 349 -11.40 -5.77 14.18
C GLN A 349 -10.55 -4.81 13.33
N GLY A 350 -9.98 -5.30 12.23
CA GLY A 350 -9.21 -4.50 11.29
C GLY A 350 -10.05 -3.39 10.66
N PHE A 351 -11.25 -3.70 10.16
CA PHE A 351 -12.19 -2.71 9.63
C PHE A 351 -12.49 -1.60 10.63
N ARG A 352 -12.75 -1.95 11.90
CA ARG A 352 -13.00 -0.95 12.96
C ARG A 352 -11.80 -0.03 13.21
N LEU A 353 -10.58 -0.57 13.21
CA LEU A 353 -9.39 0.25 13.44
C LEU A 353 -9.05 1.14 12.24
N ILE A 354 -9.24 0.65 11.01
CA ILE A 354 -9.11 1.45 9.79
C ILE A 354 -10.13 2.60 9.80
N GLU A 355 -11.40 2.32 10.07
CA GLU A 355 -12.45 3.35 10.14
C GLU A 355 -12.19 4.38 11.24
N ARG A 356 -11.68 3.93 12.40
CA ARG A 356 -11.28 4.82 13.50
C ARG A 356 -10.11 5.71 13.10
N ALA A 357 -9.10 5.16 12.42
CA ALA A 357 -7.96 5.92 11.94
C ALA A 357 -8.37 6.98 10.90
N ALA A 358 -9.31 6.64 10.01
CA ALA A 358 -9.90 7.58 9.05
C ALA A 358 -10.71 8.68 9.75
N SER A 359 -11.60 8.31 10.68
CA SER A 359 -12.46 9.25 11.41
C SER A 359 -11.69 10.25 12.27
N ALA A 360 -10.47 9.90 12.70
CA ALA A 360 -9.61 10.81 13.46
C ALA A 360 -9.04 11.97 12.63
N ARG A 361 -9.14 11.92 11.29
CA ARG A 361 -8.45 12.85 10.39
C ARG A 361 -9.34 13.42 9.28
N ILE A 362 -10.45 12.78 9.01
CA ILE A 362 -11.35 13.12 7.91
C ILE A 362 -12.65 13.59 8.52
N GLU A 363 -13.01 14.84 8.25
CA GLU A 363 -14.28 15.41 8.68
C GLU A 363 -15.45 14.67 8.00
N ARG A 364 -16.47 14.35 8.80
CA ARG A 364 -17.69 13.70 8.31
C ARG A 364 -18.53 14.72 7.52
N PRO A 365 -19.35 14.28 6.54
CA PRO A 365 -19.74 12.88 6.29
C PRO A 365 -18.88 12.17 5.24
N PHE A 366 -18.39 10.97 5.58
CA PHE A 366 -17.99 9.94 4.62
C PHE A 366 -18.66 8.62 4.99
N ARG A 367 -18.85 7.72 4.02
CA ARG A 367 -19.41 6.38 4.24
C ARG A 367 -18.30 5.34 4.27
N THR A 368 -18.57 4.22 4.90
CA THR A 368 -17.68 3.06 4.94
C THR A 368 -18.33 1.93 4.15
N LEU A 369 -17.55 1.20 3.35
CA LEU A 369 -17.97 0.00 2.65
C LEU A 369 -17.01 -1.14 3.03
N ARG A 370 -17.55 -2.18 3.66
CA ARG A 370 -16.85 -3.40 4.07
C ARG A 370 -17.22 -4.54 3.13
N VAL A 371 -16.26 -4.99 2.34
CA VAL A 371 -16.44 -6.09 1.39
C VAL A 371 -15.66 -7.31 1.88
N MET A 372 -16.29 -8.48 1.94
CA MET A 372 -15.62 -9.73 2.31
C MET A 372 -15.74 -10.75 1.18
N LEU A 373 -14.64 -11.41 0.83
CA LEU A 373 -14.62 -12.59 -0.03
C LEU A 373 -14.40 -13.82 0.83
N GLY A 374 -15.25 -14.83 0.69
CA GLY A 374 -15.12 -16.07 1.45
C GLY A 374 -16.11 -17.13 0.99
N ASP A 375 -16.18 -18.26 1.69
CA ASP A 375 -17.09 -19.35 1.37
C ASP A 375 -18.34 -19.30 2.27
N THR A 376 -19.54 -19.22 1.68
CA THR A 376 -20.81 -19.21 2.44
C THR A 376 -20.98 -20.39 3.40
N ASP A 377 -20.51 -21.59 3.00
CA ASP A 377 -20.70 -22.83 3.77
C ASP A 377 -19.55 -23.09 4.75
N GLN A 378 -18.53 -22.22 4.77
CA GLN A 378 -17.51 -22.24 5.79
C GLN A 378 -18.16 -22.14 7.18
N VAL A 379 -17.81 -23.08 8.05
CA VAL A 379 -18.34 -23.13 9.42
C VAL A 379 -17.30 -22.56 10.36
N ASP A 380 -17.68 -21.50 11.06
CA ASP A 380 -16.90 -20.92 12.15
C ASP A 380 -17.76 -20.91 13.41
N ASN A 381 -17.24 -21.47 14.51
CA ASN A 381 -17.97 -21.61 15.77
C ASN A 381 -19.37 -22.26 15.60
N GLN A 382 -19.46 -23.33 14.80
CA GLN A 382 -20.70 -24.08 14.51
C GLN A 382 -21.78 -23.29 13.73
N VAL A 383 -21.47 -22.09 13.25
CA VAL A 383 -22.39 -21.27 12.45
C VAL A 383 -21.78 -21.06 11.06
N LYS A 384 -22.62 -21.12 10.02
CA LYS A 384 -22.19 -20.78 8.66
C LYS A 384 -21.75 -19.33 8.57
N LEU A 385 -20.69 -19.06 7.81
CA LEU A 385 -20.07 -17.75 7.65
C LEU A 385 -21.11 -16.68 7.31
N ARG A 386 -21.95 -16.92 6.28
CA ARG A 386 -22.95 -15.94 5.84
C ARG A 386 -23.97 -15.61 6.93
N THR A 387 -24.50 -16.62 7.62
CA THR A 387 -25.47 -16.44 8.70
C THR A 387 -24.88 -15.60 9.83
N ARG A 388 -23.61 -15.82 10.17
CA ARG A 388 -22.90 -15.04 11.18
C ARG A 388 -22.70 -13.59 10.75
N LEU A 389 -22.26 -13.36 9.51
CA LEU A 389 -22.03 -12.02 8.98
C LEU A 389 -23.32 -11.18 8.98
N ASP A 390 -24.43 -11.79 8.57
CA ASP A 390 -25.75 -11.15 8.53
C ASP A 390 -26.24 -10.82 9.96
N ALA A 391 -26.08 -11.74 10.91
CA ALA A 391 -26.51 -11.56 12.30
C ALA A 391 -25.73 -10.46 13.03
N LYS A 392 -24.41 -10.36 12.79
CA LYS A 392 -23.53 -9.39 13.47
C LYS A 392 -23.29 -8.10 12.67
N GLN A 393 -23.80 -8.02 11.43
CA GLN A 393 -23.58 -6.91 10.50
C GLN A 393 -22.08 -6.55 10.34
N GLU A 394 -21.22 -7.57 10.26
CA GLU A 394 -19.76 -7.41 10.17
C GLU A 394 -19.28 -7.04 8.76
N CYS A 395 -20.13 -7.27 7.76
CA CYS A 395 -19.87 -7.06 6.34
C CYS A 395 -21.05 -6.28 5.70
N ASP A 396 -20.77 -5.44 4.71
CA ASP A 396 -21.79 -4.73 3.94
C ASP A 396 -22.07 -5.44 2.60
N VAL A 397 -21.04 -6.04 1.98
CA VAL A 397 -21.14 -6.84 0.76
C VAL A 397 -20.27 -8.08 0.87
N PHE A 398 -20.89 -9.25 0.89
CA PHE A 398 -20.23 -10.55 0.89
C PHE A 398 -20.23 -11.15 -0.52
N ILE A 399 -19.05 -11.57 -0.95
CA ILE A 399 -18.77 -12.21 -2.23
C ILE A 399 -18.48 -13.68 -1.95
N ASP A 400 -19.30 -14.59 -2.49
CA ASP A 400 -19.06 -16.03 -2.35
C ASP A 400 -17.99 -16.51 -3.34
N ALA A 401 -16.81 -16.83 -2.81
CA ALA A 401 -15.63 -17.24 -3.57
C ALA A 401 -15.85 -18.52 -4.38
N LYS A 402 -16.67 -19.45 -3.86
CA LYS A 402 -16.95 -20.76 -4.46
C LYS A 402 -18.04 -20.67 -5.53
N ALA A 403 -19.08 -19.90 -5.26
CA ALA A 403 -20.14 -19.64 -6.23
C ALA A 403 -19.59 -19.01 -7.52
N ILE A 404 -18.60 -18.12 -7.40
CA ILE A 404 -17.91 -17.51 -8.54
C ILE A 404 -17.29 -18.56 -9.46
N VAL A 405 -16.49 -19.47 -8.91
CA VAL A 405 -15.79 -20.48 -9.72
C VAL A 405 -16.74 -21.53 -10.27
N MET A 406 -17.76 -21.94 -9.50
CA MET A 406 -18.81 -22.84 -9.97
C MET A 406 -19.56 -22.25 -11.17
N LEU A 407 -19.95 -20.98 -11.08
CA LEU A 407 -20.65 -20.29 -12.16
C LEU A 407 -19.80 -20.21 -13.43
N ALA A 408 -18.49 -19.96 -13.28
CA ALA A 408 -17.56 -19.93 -14.41
C ALA A 408 -17.43 -21.30 -15.09
N ILE A 409 -17.35 -22.40 -14.31
CA ILE A 409 -17.31 -23.76 -14.83
C ILE A 409 -18.59 -24.09 -15.60
N LEU A 410 -19.76 -23.80 -15.02
CA LEU A 410 -21.05 -24.02 -15.68
C LEU A 410 -21.19 -23.20 -16.97
N LYS A 411 -20.71 -21.95 -16.99
CA LYS A 411 -20.72 -21.09 -18.18
C LYS A 411 -19.76 -21.58 -19.27
N TRP A 412 -18.65 -22.21 -18.89
CA TRP A 412 -17.78 -22.87 -19.85
C TRP A 412 -18.46 -24.12 -20.42
N ALA A 413 -19.02 -24.96 -19.55
CA ALA A 413 -19.68 -26.20 -19.92
C ALA A 413 -20.92 -25.99 -20.81
N SER A 414 -21.65 -24.88 -20.62
CA SER A 414 -22.84 -24.54 -21.42
C SER A 414 -22.55 -24.22 -22.90
N ARG A 415 -21.27 -24.20 -23.31
CA ARG A 415 -20.87 -24.07 -24.72
C ARG A 415 -21.03 -25.38 -25.48
N PHE A 416 -21.13 -26.51 -24.77
CA PHE A 416 -21.25 -27.83 -25.35
C PHE A 416 -22.70 -28.34 -25.28
N PRO A 417 -23.15 -29.15 -26.25
CA PRO A 417 -24.43 -29.84 -26.17
C PRO A 417 -24.52 -30.75 -24.94
N GLU A 418 -25.72 -30.91 -24.37
CA GLU A 418 -25.96 -31.77 -23.19
C GLU A 418 -25.58 -33.24 -23.43
N SER A 419 -25.59 -33.71 -24.68
CA SER A 419 -25.15 -35.05 -25.07
C SER A 419 -23.64 -35.26 -25.03
N THR A 420 -22.85 -34.20 -24.81
CA THR A 420 -21.38 -34.25 -24.83
C THR A 420 -20.84 -34.82 -23.53
N THR A 421 -19.93 -35.79 -23.64
CA THR A 421 -19.19 -36.29 -22.48
C THR A 421 -17.97 -35.41 -22.24
N ILE A 422 -17.78 -34.96 -21.01
CA ILE A 422 -16.60 -34.18 -20.59
C ILE A 422 -15.62 -35.11 -19.87
N VAL A 423 -14.36 -35.09 -20.30
CA VAL A 423 -13.28 -35.79 -19.61
C VAL A 423 -12.76 -34.88 -18.50
N ILE A 424 -12.67 -35.38 -17.28
CA ILE A 424 -12.16 -34.63 -16.14
C ILE A 424 -10.85 -35.28 -15.69
N ASP A 425 -9.78 -34.50 -15.77
CA ASP A 425 -8.47 -34.85 -15.22
C ASP A 425 -8.30 -34.14 -13.87
N SER A 426 -8.63 -34.86 -12.80
CA SER A 426 -8.53 -34.34 -11.43
C SER A 426 -8.29 -35.44 -10.40
N THR A 427 -8.01 -35.05 -9.16
CA THR A 427 -8.03 -35.99 -8.03
C THR A 427 -9.43 -36.60 -7.85
N PRO A 428 -9.57 -37.79 -7.23
CA PRO A 428 -10.88 -38.43 -7.02
C PRO A 428 -11.87 -37.55 -6.24
N GLU A 429 -11.37 -36.80 -5.26
CA GLU A 429 -12.18 -35.88 -4.44
C GLU A 429 -12.75 -34.74 -5.29
N HIS A 430 -11.92 -34.11 -6.13
CA HIS A 430 -12.35 -33.04 -7.02
C HIS A 430 -13.24 -33.56 -8.16
N TYR A 431 -12.96 -34.78 -8.66
CA TYR A 431 -13.75 -35.41 -9.71
C TYR A 431 -15.20 -35.58 -9.29
N ALA A 432 -15.44 -36.16 -8.10
CA ALA A 432 -16.79 -36.39 -7.59
C ALA A 432 -17.60 -35.08 -7.54
N TYR A 433 -16.95 -34.00 -7.14
CA TYR A 433 -17.57 -32.69 -7.09
C TYR A 433 -17.90 -32.13 -8.48
N PHE A 434 -16.92 -32.08 -9.39
CA PHE A 434 -17.14 -31.52 -10.73
C PHE A 434 -18.13 -32.35 -11.53
N SER A 435 -18.10 -33.67 -11.37
CA SER A 435 -19.08 -34.59 -11.92
C SER A 435 -20.50 -34.24 -11.45
N HIS A 436 -20.70 -34.06 -10.14
CA HIS A 436 -21.99 -33.63 -9.60
C HIS A 436 -22.44 -32.26 -10.13
N LEU A 437 -21.51 -31.29 -10.18
CA LEU A 437 -21.79 -29.95 -10.70
C LEU A 437 -22.24 -29.98 -12.17
N LEU A 438 -21.54 -30.74 -13.02
CA LEU A 438 -21.83 -30.83 -14.45
C LEU A 438 -23.07 -31.69 -14.73
N ALA A 439 -23.32 -32.73 -13.93
CA ALA A 439 -24.53 -33.56 -14.03
C ALA A 439 -25.81 -32.75 -13.81
N SER A 440 -25.75 -31.66 -13.03
CA SER A 440 -26.89 -30.73 -12.87
C SER A 440 -27.33 -30.05 -14.18
N LYS A 441 -26.45 -30.04 -15.20
CA LYS A 441 -26.72 -29.55 -16.56
C LYS A 441 -26.97 -30.68 -17.56
N GLY A 442 -27.16 -31.91 -17.09
CA GLY A 442 -27.37 -33.08 -17.95
C GLY A 442 -26.11 -33.61 -18.65
N LEU A 443 -24.94 -33.04 -18.35
CA LEU A 443 -23.67 -33.44 -18.96
C LEU A 443 -23.14 -34.73 -18.33
N LYS A 444 -22.62 -35.62 -19.17
CA LYS A 444 -21.94 -36.84 -18.74
C LYS A 444 -20.47 -36.55 -18.51
N THR A 445 -19.88 -37.15 -17.48
CA THR A 445 -18.47 -36.97 -17.16
C THR A 445 -17.79 -38.32 -17.02
N ILE A 446 -16.53 -38.40 -17.47
CA ILE A 446 -15.66 -39.56 -17.24
C ILE A 446 -14.31 -39.09 -16.72
N THR A 447 -13.58 -39.97 -16.05
CA THR A 447 -12.21 -39.69 -15.60
C THR A 447 -11.20 -39.78 -16.74
N GLN A 448 -10.03 -39.14 -16.58
CA GLN A 448 -8.92 -39.27 -17.54
C GLN A 448 -8.47 -40.74 -17.72
N GLN A 449 -8.52 -41.56 -16.66
CA GLN A 449 -8.15 -42.98 -16.72
C GLN A 449 -9.12 -43.80 -17.58
N GLU A 450 -10.43 -43.53 -17.48
CA GLU A 450 -11.45 -44.15 -18.32
C GLU A 450 -11.36 -43.66 -19.78
N ALA A 451 -11.03 -42.38 -19.97
CA ALA A 451 -10.86 -41.80 -21.29
C ALA A 451 -9.69 -42.44 -22.05
N ALA A 452 -8.59 -42.79 -21.36
CA ALA A 452 -7.43 -43.46 -21.95
C ALA A 452 -7.73 -44.89 -22.46
N ILE A 453 -8.75 -45.56 -21.90
CA ILE A 453 -9.17 -46.90 -22.31
C ILE A 453 -10.22 -46.83 -23.43
N THR A 454 -10.95 -45.72 -23.51
CA THR A 454 -12.04 -45.50 -24.46
C THR A 454 -11.49 -44.94 -25.78
N LYS A 455 -11.93 -45.48 -26.93
CA LYS A 455 -11.51 -44.97 -28.24
C LYS A 455 -12.20 -43.64 -28.57
N ASP A 456 -11.50 -42.80 -29.35
CA ASP A 456 -12.01 -41.52 -29.91
C ASP A 456 -12.44 -40.47 -28.86
N THR A 457 -11.79 -40.47 -27.70
CA THR A 457 -12.00 -39.48 -26.61
C THR A 457 -11.18 -38.19 -26.80
N ASP A 458 -10.21 -38.20 -27.71
CA ASP A 458 -9.34 -37.07 -28.10
C ASP A 458 -10.13 -35.81 -28.48
N LYS A 459 -11.32 -36.01 -29.06
CA LYS A 459 -12.20 -34.92 -29.51
C LYS A 459 -13.14 -34.37 -28.44
N TRP A 460 -13.19 -35.00 -27.28
CA TRP A 460 -14.09 -34.61 -26.19
C TRP A 460 -13.53 -33.41 -25.41
N PRO A 461 -14.38 -32.57 -24.82
CA PRO A 461 -13.91 -31.48 -23.97
C PRO A 461 -13.20 -32.02 -22.73
N HIS A 462 -12.04 -31.45 -22.41
CA HIS A 462 -11.23 -31.83 -21.26
C HIS A 462 -11.23 -30.72 -20.22
N LEU A 463 -11.54 -31.06 -18.97
CA LEU A 463 -11.44 -30.17 -17.81
C LEU A 463 -10.31 -30.66 -16.92
N VAL A 464 -9.26 -29.84 -16.75
CA VAL A 464 -8.03 -30.22 -16.02
C VAL A 464 -7.93 -29.42 -14.73
N TYR A 465 -7.83 -30.11 -13.60
CA TYR A 465 -7.61 -29.50 -12.28
C TYR A 465 -6.94 -30.46 -11.30
N LEU A 466 -5.75 -30.10 -10.82
CA LEU A 466 -5.05 -30.80 -9.75
C LEU A 466 -4.87 -29.88 -8.53
N SER A 467 -4.29 -30.44 -7.46
CA SER A 467 -4.18 -29.78 -6.15
C SER A 467 -3.38 -28.47 -6.15
N THR A 468 -2.53 -28.23 -7.14
CA THR A 468 -1.78 -26.98 -7.27
C THR A 468 -1.82 -26.48 -8.71
N THR A 469 -1.67 -25.18 -8.88
CA THR A 469 -1.60 -24.57 -10.22
C THR A 469 -0.46 -25.17 -11.06
N ALA A 470 0.71 -25.43 -10.47
CA ALA A 470 1.85 -26.04 -11.16
C ALA A 470 1.56 -27.49 -11.61
N ALA A 471 0.96 -28.31 -10.73
CA ALA A 471 0.57 -29.67 -11.08
C ALA A 471 -0.44 -29.67 -12.23
N THR A 472 -1.42 -28.77 -12.18
CA THR A 472 -2.46 -28.65 -13.22
C THR A 472 -1.85 -28.29 -14.58
N ILE A 473 -0.90 -27.36 -14.62
CA ILE A 473 -0.19 -26.99 -15.85
C ILE A 473 0.63 -28.17 -16.40
N ASN A 474 1.33 -28.91 -15.55
CA ASN A 474 2.11 -30.08 -15.98
C ASN A 474 1.21 -31.20 -16.52
N ALA A 475 0.04 -31.43 -15.92
CA ALA A 475 -0.92 -32.40 -16.40
C ALA A 475 -1.46 -32.01 -17.78
N LEU A 476 -1.82 -30.74 -17.98
CA LEU A 476 -2.19 -30.23 -19.30
C LEU A 476 -1.09 -30.46 -20.33
N GLN A 477 0.16 -30.10 -20.03
CA GLN A 477 1.28 -30.29 -20.97
C GLN A 477 1.43 -31.76 -21.37
N THR A 478 1.31 -32.68 -20.39
CA THR A 478 1.38 -34.12 -20.65
C THR A 478 0.23 -34.60 -21.54
N LEU A 479 -0.98 -34.08 -21.30
CA LEU A 479 -2.18 -34.39 -22.07
C LEU A 479 -2.06 -33.94 -23.54
N LEU A 480 -1.53 -32.73 -23.78
CA LEU A 480 -1.34 -32.18 -25.12
C LEU A 480 -0.19 -32.89 -25.87
N GLN A 481 0.96 -33.08 -25.21
CA GLN A 481 2.11 -33.77 -25.80
C GLN A 481 1.82 -35.22 -26.20
N SER A 482 0.92 -35.89 -25.48
CA SER A 482 0.48 -37.25 -25.80
C SER A 482 -0.59 -37.31 -26.89
N GLY A 483 -1.08 -36.17 -27.38
CA GLY A 483 -2.14 -36.10 -28.40
C GLY A 483 -3.49 -36.64 -27.91
N GLN A 484 -3.71 -36.66 -26.58
CA GLN A 484 -4.91 -37.21 -25.97
C GLN A 484 -6.06 -36.20 -25.86
N ALA A 485 -5.81 -34.92 -26.14
CA ALA A 485 -6.84 -33.89 -26.13
C ALA A 485 -6.61 -32.80 -27.18
N ASP A 486 -7.72 -32.28 -27.69
CA ASP A 486 -7.80 -31.11 -28.56
C ASP A 486 -7.59 -29.80 -27.74
N PRO A 487 -6.52 -29.02 -27.97
CA PRO A 487 -6.21 -27.81 -27.20
C PRO A 487 -7.37 -26.81 -27.16
N SER A 488 -8.10 -26.66 -28.28
CA SER A 488 -9.24 -25.76 -28.41
C SER A 488 -10.44 -26.12 -27.52
N LYS A 489 -10.52 -27.38 -27.07
CA LYS A 489 -11.60 -27.90 -26.20
C LYS A 489 -11.14 -28.18 -24.78
N CYS A 490 -9.86 -27.96 -24.48
CA CYS A 490 -9.33 -28.03 -23.12
C CYS A 490 -9.73 -26.78 -22.32
N CYS A 491 -10.02 -26.99 -21.04
CA CYS A 491 -10.17 -25.94 -20.05
C CYS A 491 -9.40 -26.29 -18.80
N VAL A 492 -8.53 -25.36 -18.39
CA VAL A 492 -7.69 -25.52 -17.22
C VAL A 492 -8.20 -24.65 -16.09
N LEU A 493 -8.33 -25.23 -14.90
CA LEU A 493 -8.70 -24.51 -13.68
C LEU A 493 -7.44 -24.10 -12.93
N LEU A 494 -7.21 -22.80 -12.77
CA LEU A 494 -5.96 -22.25 -12.21
C LEU A 494 -6.27 -21.44 -10.94
N ASN A 495 -5.60 -21.70 -9.83
CA ASN A 495 -5.87 -20.94 -8.61
C ASN A 495 -5.29 -19.52 -8.70
N ASN A 496 -4.05 -19.40 -9.18
CA ASN A 496 -3.29 -18.16 -9.18
C ASN A 496 -3.03 -17.60 -10.60
N ALA A 497 -2.49 -16.38 -10.68
CA ALA A 497 -2.20 -15.69 -11.94
C ALA A 497 -0.95 -16.24 -12.66
N TYR A 498 0.00 -16.80 -11.91
CA TYR A 498 1.20 -17.44 -12.47
C TYR A 498 0.84 -18.55 -13.47
N GLY A 499 -0.20 -19.35 -13.17
CA GLY A 499 -0.71 -20.35 -14.11
C GLY A 499 -1.16 -19.79 -15.46
N LEU A 500 -1.69 -18.55 -15.49
CA LEU A 500 -2.13 -17.93 -16.74
C LEU A 500 -0.95 -17.50 -17.61
N GLU A 501 0.15 -17.07 -17.02
CA GLU A 501 1.37 -16.71 -17.76
C GLU A 501 1.96 -17.94 -18.45
N HIS A 502 2.12 -19.04 -17.71
CA HIS A 502 2.56 -20.31 -18.28
C HIS A 502 1.60 -20.89 -19.32
N LEU A 503 0.28 -20.75 -19.12
CA LEU A 503 -0.68 -21.21 -20.11
C LEU A 503 -0.56 -20.44 -21.43
N ARG A 504 -0.24 -19.14 -21.40
CA ARG A 504 0.00 -18.35 -22.62
C ARG A 504 1.23 -18.84 -23.37
N GLU A 505 2.29 -19.22 -22.66
CA GLU A 505 3.47 -19.85 -23.27
C GLU A 505 3.10 -21.16 -23.96
N ILE A 506 2.38 -22.05 -23.29
CA ILE A 506 1.91 -23.32 -23.89
C ILE A 506 1.03 -23.07 -25.11
N SER A 507 0.05 -22.16 -25.00
CA SER A 507 -0.84 -21.81 -26.12
C SER A 507 -0.07 -21.26 -27.32
N SER A 508 1.07 -20.57 -27.10
CA SER A 508 1.92 -20.09 -28.19
C SER A 508 2.69 -21.21 -28.90
N TYR A 509 3.01 -22.31 -28.22
CA TYR A 509 3.66 -23.47 -28.82
C TYR A 509 2.68 -24.31 -29.65
N GLU A 510 1.44 -24.42 -29.20
CA GLU A 510 0.38 -25.19 -29.86
C GLU A 510 -0.33 -24.41 -31.00
N ASP A 511 -0.05 -23.12 -31.15
CA ASP A 511 -0.76 -22.19 -32.08
C ASP A 511 -2.30 -22.21 -31.92
N GLU A 512 -2.78 -22.65 -30.76
CA GLU A 512 -4.18 -22.79 -30.41
C GLU A 512 -4.50 -22.15 -29.07
N ARG A 513 -5.73 -21.62 -28.95
CA ARG A 513 -6.18 -21.00 -27.72
C ARG A 513 -6.74 -22.04 -26.76
N ILE A 514 -6.00 -22.29 -25.68
CA ILE A 514 -6.47 -23.15 -24.59
C ILE A 514 -7.43 -22.36 -23.67
N GLY A 515 -8.53 -22.98 -23.28
CA GLY A 515 -9.47 -22.41 -22.32
C GLY A 515 -8.89 -22.36 -20.90
N SER A 516 -9.21 -21.31 -20.15
CA SER A 516 -8.79 -21.18 -18.75
C SER A 516 -9.84 -20.53 -17.88
N ILE A 517 -9.93 -20.97 -16.64
CA ILE A 517 -10.68 -20.33 -15.56
C ILE A 517 -9.71 -20.10 -14.41
N CYS A 518 -9.39 -18.84 -14.12
CA CYS A 518 -8.50 -18.49 -13.01
C CYS A 518 -9.31 -17.98 -11.82
N ALA A 519 -9.21 -18.63 -10.67
CA ALA A 519 -9.93 -18.25 -9.46
C ALA A 519 -9.53 -16.84 -8.99
N ALA A 520 -8.23 -16.56 -8.91
CA ALA A 520 -7.71 -15.25 -8.50
C ALA A 520 -8.21 -14.09 -9.38
N GLU A 521 -8.26 -14.26 -10.70
CA GLU A 521 -8.80 -13.23 -11.60
C GLU A 521 -10.29 -13.01 -11.40
N LEU A 522 -11.06 -14.09 -11.24
CA LEU A 522 -12.49 -13.99 -11.00
C LEU A 522 -12.79 -13.33 -9.64
N HIS A 523 -12.04 -13.67 -8.60
CA HIS A 523 -12.16 -13.07 -7.28
C HIS A 523 -11.86 -11.56 -7.32
N ASP A 524 -10.76 -11.15 -7.97
CA ASP A 524 -10.47 -9.73 -8.20
C ASP A 524 -11.56 -9.03 -9.03
N ASP A 525 -12.10 -9.69 -10.06
CA ASP A 525 -13.15 -9.15 -10.90
C ASP A 525 -14.41 -8.81 -10.11
N TYR A 526 -14.80 -9.66 -9.16
CA TYR A 526 -15.96 -9.40 -8.31
C TYR A 526 -15.68 -8.29 -7.28
N TYR A 527 -14.48 -8.20 -6.71
CA TYR A 527 -14.11 -7.02 -5.91
C TYR A 527 -14.23 -5.73 -6.73
N ARG A 528 -13.64 -5.71 -7.94
CA ARG A 528 -13.75 -4.60 -8.88
C ARG A 528 -15.21 -4.27 -9.19
N GLN A 529 -16.05 -5.28 -9.46
CA GLN A 529 -17.45 -5.07 -9.79
C GLN A 529 -18.20 -4.36 -8.66
N VAL A 530 -17.97 -4.77 -7.40
CA VAL A 530 -18.53 -4.13 -6.21
C VAL A 530 -18.08 -2.67 -6.11
N ARG A 531 -16.80 -2.38 -6.37
CA ARG A 531 -16.28 -0.99 -6.37
C ARG A 531 -16.88 -0.14 -7.48
N ILE A 532 -17.03 -0.68 -8.69
CA ILE A 532 -17.67 0.02 -9.82
C ILE A 532 -19.12 0.36 -9.50
N TRP A 533 -19.90 -0.61 -9.00
CA TRP A 533 -21.29 -0.34 -8.61
C TRP A 533 -21.37 0.68 -7.46
N THR A 534 -20.44 0.62 -6.53
CA THR A 534 -20.32 1.62 -5.45
C THR A 534 -20.04 3.01 -6.02
N ARG A 535 -19.13 3.14 -7.00
CA ARG A 535 -18.85 4.40 -7.70
C ARG A 535 -20.10 4.95 -8.40
N MET A 536 -20.90 4.07 -9.01
CA MET A 536 -22.16 4.45 -9.66
C MET A 536 -23.24 4.93 -8.68
N GLY A 537 -23.04 4.74 -7.36
CA GLY A 537 -23.93 5.21 -6.32
C GLY A 537 -24.94 4.17 -5.83
N TYR A 538 -24.80 2.90 -6.25
CA TYR A 538 -25.65 1.81 -5.73
C TYR A 538 -25.38 1.58 -4.24
N SER A 539 -26.44 1.21 -3.51
CA SER A 539 -26.32 0.88 -2.08
C SER A 539 -25.70 -0.52 -1.90
N ALA A 540 -25.01 -0.74 -0.77
CA ALA A 540 -24.47 -2.07 -0.44
C ALA A 540 -25.54 -3.16 -0.45
N LYS A 541 -26.75 -2.86 0.06
CA LYS A 541 -27.90 -3.78 0.03
C LYS A 541 -28.31 -4.15 -1.40
N SER A 542 -28.37 -3.17 -2.30
CA SER A 542 -28.68 -3.40 -3.71
C SER A 542 -27.63 -4.27 -4.40
N ILE A 543 -26.35 -4.00 -4.12
CA ILE A 543 -25.22 -4.79 -4.62
C ILE A 543 -25.30 -6.23 -4.11
N GLN A 544 -25.55 -6.42 -2.81
CA GLN A 544 -25.68 -7.76 -2.24
C GLN A 544 -26.84 -8.54 -2.86
N THR A 545 -28.00 -7.89 -3.02
CA THR A 545 -29.18 -8.54 -3.64
C THR A 545 -28.88 -8.99 -5.07
N GLU A 546 -28.17 -8.18 -5.85
CA GLU A 546 -27.74 -8.58 -7.20
C GLU A 546 -26.80 -9.79 -7.17
N LEU A 547 -25.79 -9.79 -6.28
CA LEU A 547 -24.89 -10.94 -6.13
C LEU A 547 -25.64 -12.21 -5.72
N ASP A 548 -26.57 -12.11 -4.77
CA ASP A 548 -27.39 -13.22 -4.29
C ASP A 548 -28.25 -13.79 -5.44
N VAL A 549 -28.82 -12.92 -6.30
CA VAL A 549 -29.57 -13.34 -7.49
C VAL A 549 -28.68 -14.04 -8.51
N ARG A 550 -27.46 -13.54 -8.75
CA ARG A 550 -26.50 -14.15 -9.68
C ARG A 550 -26.04 -15.53 -9.22
N PHE A 551 -25.83 -15.68 -7.92
CA PHE A 551 -25.34 -16.94 -7.33
C PHE A 551 -26.46 -17.90 -6.94
N ALA A 552 -27.74 -17.50 -7.04
CA ALA A 552 -28.88 -18.29 -6.58
C ALA A 552 -28.91 -19.72 -7.16
N GLU A 553 -28.53 -19.90 -8.42
CA GLU A 553 -28.50 -21.22 -9.07
C GLU A 553 -27.40 -22.11 -8.47
N VAL A 554 -26.17 -21.62 -8.43
CA VAL A 554 -25.02 -22.39 -7.94
C VAL A 554 -25.10 -22.66 -6.44
N LEU A 555 -25.63 -21.73 -5.65
CA LEU A 555 -25.84 -21.92 -4.21
C LEU A 555 -26.87 -23.01 -3.92
N LYS A 556 -27.93 -23.13 -4.73
CA LYS A 556 -28.89 -24.26 -4.63
C LYS A 556 -28.18 -25.59 -4.90
N LEU A 557 -27.38 -25.67 -5.96
CA LEU A 557 -26.63 -26.88 -6.29
C LEU A 557 -25.63 -27.27 -5.19
N LYS A 558 -24.93 -26.28 -4.63
CA LYS A 558 -24.01 -26.48 -3.53
C LYS A 558 -24.71 -27.07 -2.30
N SER A 559 -25.89 -26.55 -1.95
CA SER A 559 -26.69 -27.07 -0.83
C SER A 559 -27.23 -28.50 -1.05
N SER A 560 -27.38 -28.92 -2.32
CA SER A 560 -27.84 -30.27 -2.67
C SER A 560 -26.72 -31.31 -2.78
N THR A 561 -25.46 -30.88 -2.75
CA THR A 561 -24.30 -31.79 -2.86
C THR A 561 -24.07 -32.44 -1.50
N PRO A 562 -24.10 -33.79 -1.38
CA PRO A 562 -23.85 -34.45 -0.10
C PRO A 562 -22.42 -34.16 0.38
N PRO A 563 -22.19 -33.96 1.69
CA PRO A 563 -20.84 -33.76 2.20
C PRO A 563 -20.02 -35.02 1.93
N LEU A 564 -18.99 -34.90 1.10
CA LEU A 564 -17.96 -35.92 0.96
C LEU A 564 -17.35 -36.11 2.35
N LYS A 565 -17.48 -37.32 2.91
CA LYS A 565 -16.92 -37.65 4.22
C LYS A 565 -15.41 -37.43 4.14
N GLN A 566 -14.90 -36.46 4.90
CA GLN A 566 -13.46 -36.37 5.15
C GLN A 566 -13.03 -37.69 5.79
N SER A 567 -12.23 -38.50 5.09
CA SER A 567 -11.51 -39.60 5.72
C SER A 567 -10.47 -38.96 6.63
N ILE A 568 -10.81 -38.86 7.91
CA ILE A 568 -9.87 -38.45 8.95
C ILE A 568 -8.81 -39.55 9.05
N THR A 569 -7.71 -39.43 8.32
CA THR A 569 -6.46 -40.10 8.68
C THR A 569 -5.86 -39.33 9.85
N THR A 570 -6.08 -39.85 11.05
CA THR A 570 -5.39 -39.49 12.29
C THR A 570 -3.90 -39.80 12.24
#